data_AF-A0A7V0Y1W3-F1
#
_entry.id   AF-A0A7V0Y1W3-F1
#
_cell.length_a   1.000
_cell.length_b   1.000
_cell.length_c   1.000
_cell.angle_alpha   90.00
_cell.angle_beta   90.00
_cell.angle_gamma   90.00
#
_symmetry.space_group_name_H-M   'P 1'
#
loop_
_entity.id
_entity.type
_entity.pdbx_description
1 polymer ?
#
loop_
_entity_poly.entity_id
_entity_poly.type
_entity_poly.pdbx_seq_one_letter_code
_entity_poly.pdbx_strand_id
1 'polypeptide(L)'
;MRDKLTRREDRALHKALRELVLTQYPNPERKDCPGTPVIRAIATKTIDMFDPAHEHVTSCSPCFRELTEMQRRLQRRKVMFWAMGVTGTAVVILAFLFARSGFQGITRPFRQQAVQTDQTPGEPQAPTPRGEAVQQGPSAPGAQPLQPVYETALLDLRHASVSRSVEAAGSATEPIELPRGLLALTVQLPVGSDAGSYEAEIRDSNQQAILNTKGQAVIENGITKLLIHADTRSMQTGQHEFAWRLADFGWRRHPILIR
;
A
#
# COMPACT_ATOMS: atom_id res chain seq x y z
N MET A 1 -23.18 -8.83 -23.70
CA MET A 1 -22.96 -8.86 -22.24
C MET A 1 -22.19 -10.13 -21.90
N ARG A 2 -20.90 -10.06 -21.58
CA ARG A 2 -20.18 -11.22 -21.03
C ARG A 2 -20.56 -11.31 -19.56
N ASP A 3 -21.24 -12.38 -19.20
CA ASP A 3 -21.60 -12.65 -17.81
C ASP A 3 -20.30 -12.78 -17.00
N LYS A 4 -20.25 -12.12 -15.83
CA LYS A 4 -19.05 -12.12 -15.00
C LYS A 4 -18.96 -13.48 -14.33
N LEU A 5 -17.96 -14.28 -14.71
CA LEU A 5 -17.64 -15.55 -14.03
C LEU A 5 -17.61 -15.32 -12.52
N THR A 6 -18.29 -16.19 -11.77
CA THR A 6 -18.23 -16.13 -10.31
C THR A 6 -16.82 -16.47 -9.84
N ARG A 7 -16.42 -15.99 -8.65
CA ARG A 7 -15.10 -16.29 -8.07
C ARG A 7 -14.80 -17.79 -7.95
N ARG A 8 -15.82 -18.64 -7.89
CA ARG A 8 -15.66 -20.11 -7.82
C ARG A 8 -15.34 -20.68 -9.20
N GLU A 9 -16.05 -20.26 -10.23
CA GLU A 9 -15.83 -20.70 -11.61
C GLU A 9 -14.49 -20.21 -12.14
N ASP A 10 -14.12 -18.96 -11.85
CA ASP A 10 -12.81 -18.41 -12.22
C ASP A 10 -11.66 -19.25 -11.65
N ARG A 11 -11.73 -19.63 -10.36
CA ARG A 11 -10.76 -20.53 -9.74
C ARG A 11 -10.77 -21.93 -10.37
N ALA A 12 -11.94 -22.46 -10.72
CA ALA A 12 -12.05 -23.76 -11.38
C ALA A 12 -11.41 -23.74 -12.78
N LEU A 13 -11.66 -22.68 -13.55
CA LEU A 13 -11.08 -22.46 -14.87
C LEU A 13 -9.55 -22.36 -14.80
N HIS A 14 -9.03 -21.53 -13.91
CA HIS A 14 -7.58 -21.41 -13.69
C HIS A 14 -6.95 -22.75 -13.28
N LYS A 15 -7.63 -23.54 -12.43
CA LYS A 15 -7.16 -24.87 -12.04
C LYS A 15 -7.13 -25.83 -13.24
N ALA A 16 -8.17 -25.85 -14.06
CA ALA A 16 -8.24 -26.70 -15.25
C ALA A 16 -7.16 -26.32 -16.28
N LEU A 17 -6.98 -25.03 -16.56
CA LEU A 17 -5.95 -24.55 -17.48
C LEU A 17 -4.54 -24.93 -16.99
N ARG A 18 -4.28 -24.80 -15.68
CA ARG A 18 -3.03 -25.23 -15.07
C ARG A 18 -2.75 -26.71 -15.32
N GLU A 19 -3.76 -27.55 -15.12
CA GLU A 19 -3.64 -29.00 -15.32
C GLU A 19 -3.37 -29.36 -16.79
N LEU A 20 -4.02 -28.64 -17.71
CA LEU A 20 -3.79 -28.79 -19.15
C LEU A 20 -2.35 -28.50 -19.53
N VAL A 21 -1.78 -27.37 -19.10
CA VAL A 21 -0.36 -27.03 -19.38
C VAL A 21 0.60 -28.09 -18.84
N LEU A 22 0.30 -28.65 -17.66
CA LEU A 22 1.14 -29.66 -17.01
C LEU A 22 1.13 -31.03 -17.70
N THR A 23 0.05 -31.35 -18.42
CA THR A 23 -0.19 -32.68 -19.01
C THR A 23 -0.04 -32.71 -20.52
N GLN A 24 -0.42 -31.64 -21.23
CA GLN A 24 -0.45 -31.61 -22.70
C GLN A 24 0.87 -31.15 -23.35
N TYR A 25 1.80 -30.57 -22.58
CA TYR A 25 3.04 -30.01 -23.11
C TYR A 25 4.32 -30.60 -22.45
N PRO A 26 4.58 -31.92 -22.57
CA PRO A 26 5.79 -32.53 -22.03
C PRO A 26 7.05 -32.05 -22.76
N ASN A 27 8.10 -31.68 -22.01
CA ASN A 27 9.42 -31.36 -22.57
C ASN A 27 10.54 -31.93 -21.66
N PRO A 28 10.71 -33.26 -21.60
CA PRO A 28 11.59 -33.91 -20.63
C PRO A 28 13.07 -33.53 -20.80
N GLU A 29 13.50 -33.29 -22.04
CA GLU A 29 14.88 -32.90 -22.37
C GLU A 29 15.13 -31.39 -22.22
N ARG A 30 14.10 -30.62 -21.82
CA ARG A 30 14.14 -29.16 -21.70
C ARG A 30 14.70 -28.45 -22.95
N LYS A 31 14.28 -28.89 -24.15
CA LYS A 31 14.64 -28.25 -25.42
C LYS A 31 14.09 -26.83 -25.48
N ASP A 32 14.93 -25.90 -25.91
CA ASP A 32 14.60 -24.46 -26.06
C ASP A 32 14.05 -23.78 -24.80
N CYS A 33 14.28 -24.38 -23.63
CA CYS A 33 13.81 -23.83 -22.38
C CYS A 33 14.59 -22.56 -22.02
N PRO A 34 13.89 -21.47 -21.60
CA PRO A 34 14.57 -20.33 -21.02
C PRO A 34 15.30 -20.76 -19.75
N GLY A 35 16.46 -20.15 -19.50
CA GLY A 35 17.24 -20.41 -18.30
C GLY A 35 16.48 -20.00 -17.01
N THR A 36 16.85 -20.61 -15.89
CA THR A 36 16.28 -20.29 -14.56
C THR A 36 16.27 -18.79 -14.20
N PRO A 37 17.28 -17.96 -14.58
CA PRO A 37 17.22 -16.52 -14.34
C PRO A 37 16.04 -15.82 -15.03
N VAL A 38 15.68 -16.25 -16.24
CA VAL A 38 14.55 -15.71 -17.02
C VAL A 38 13.23 -16.16 -16.39
N ILE A 39 13.10 -17.44 -16.02
CA ILE A 39 11.92 -17.96 -15.31
C ILE A 39 11.73 -17.23 -13.97
N ARG A 40 12.83 -16.93 -13.26
CA ARG A 40 12.82 -16.12 -12.05
C ARG A 40 12.30 -14.71 -12.34
N ALA A 41 12.79 -14.05 -13.39
CA ALA A 41 12.33 -12.73 -13.80
C ALA A 41 10.82 -12.69 -14.12
N ILE A 42 10.28 -13.76 -14.72
CA ILE A 42 8.83 -13.95 -14.92
C ILE A 42 8.13 -14.11 -13.56
N ALA A 43 8.64 -14.99 -12.69
CA ALA A 43 8.07 -15.22 -11.35
C ALA A 43 8.05 -13.95 -10.48
N THR A 44 9.09 -13.13 -10.61
CA THR A 44 9.24 -11.83 -9.96
C THR A 44 8.55 -10.69 -10.69
N LYS A 45 7.96 -10.98 -11.85
CA LYS A 45 7.28 -10.02 -12.71
C LYS A 45 8.13 -8.78 -13.04
N THR A 46 9.43 -9.00 -13.24
CA THR A 46 10.44 -7.98 -13.57
C THR A 46 10.83 -8.00 -15.04
N ILE A 47 10.45 -9.04 -15.77
CA ILE A 47 10.60 -9.12 -17.23
C ILE A 47 9.43 -8.41 -17.93
N ASP A 48 9.63 -8.03 -19.18
CA ASP A 48 8.60 -7.43 -20.01
C ASP A 48 7.44 -8.41 -20.25
N MET A 49 6.20 -7.89 -20.29
CA MET A 49 5.00 -8.70 -20.45
C MET A 49 4.93 -9.41 -21.82
N PHE A 50 5.57 -8.84 -22.84
CA PHE A 50 5.61 -9.38 -24.20
C PHE A 50 6.91 -10.13 -24.51
N ASP A 51 7.71 -10.42 -23.49
CA ASP A 51 8.92 -11.23 -23.68
C ASP A 51 8.55 -12.63 -24.23
N PRO A 52 9.23 -13.14 -25.27
CA PRO A 52 8.93 -14.45 -25.86
C PRO A 52 9.03 -15.61 -24.85
N ALA A 53 9.76 -15.44 -23.74
CA ALA A 53 9.80 -16.42 -22.67
C ALA A 53 8.42 -16.65 -22.01
N HIS A 54 7.51 -15.66 -22.04
CA HIS A 54 6.14 -15.86 -21.56
C HIS A 54 5.40 -16.92 -22.38
N GLU A 55 5.51 -16.87 -23.71
CA GLU A 55 4.87 -17.83 -24.61
C GLU A 55 5.41 -19.24 -24.37
N HIS A 56 6.74 -19.38 -24.32
CA HIS A 56 7.37 -20.66 -24.03
C HIS A 56 6.88 -21.26 -22.71
N VAL A 57 6.87 -20.47 -21.61
CA VAL A 57 6.49 -20.99 -20.28
C VAL A 57 5.04 -21.44 -20.22
N THR A 58 4.14 -20.84 -21.00
CA THR A 58 2.72 -21.29 -21.06
C THR A 58 2.52 -22.58 -21.85
N SER A 59 3.48 -22.95 -22.70
CA SER A 59 3.41 -24.13 -23.59
C SER A 59 4.49 -25.16 -23.29
N CYS A 60 5.07 -25.13 -22.09
CA CYS A 60 6.15 -26.03 -21.69
C CYS A 60 5.97 -26.45 -20.22
N SER A 61 5.54 -27.69 -20.00
CA SER A 61 5.23 -28.21 -18.66
C SER A 61 6.38 -28.10 -17.63
N PRO A 62 7.67 -28.41 -17.92
CA PRO A 62 8.73 -28.24 -16.93
C PRO A 62 8.97 -26.78 -16.56
N CYS A 63 8.96 -25.86 -17.54
CA CYS A 63 9.09 -24.43 -17.29
C CYS A 63 7.93 -23.88 -16.46
N PHE A 64 6.71 -24.34 -16.74
CA PHE A 64 5.53 -23.96 -15.98
C PHE A 64 5.57 -24.49 -14.53
N ARG A 65 6.06 -25.73 -14.31
CA ARG A 65 6.29 -26.26 -12.96
C ARG A 65 7.27 -25.37 -12.18
N GLU A 66 8.40 -25.04 -12.79
CA GLU A 66 9.44 -24.20 -12.19
C GLU A 66 8.93 -22.79 -11.87
N LEU A 67 8.21 -22.16 -12.81
CA LEU A 67 7.56 -20.87 -12.61
C LEU A 67 6.60 -20.91 -11.42
N THR A 68 5.68 -21.88 -11.41
CA THR A 68 4.64 -21.95 -10.38
C THR A 68 5.19 -22.32 -9.00
N GLU A 69 6.30 -23.07 -8.95
CA GLU A 69 7.03 -23.31 -7.71
C GLU A 69 7.67 -22.02 -7.18
N MET A 70 8.35 -21.25 -8.04
CA MET A 70 8.92 -19.95 -7.65
C MET A 70 7.83 -18.99 -7.17
N GLN A 71 6.71 -18.88 -7.89
CA GLN A 71 5.57 -18.06 -7.49
C GLN A 71 5.00 -18.52 -6.14
N ARG A 72 4.87 -19.83 -5.89
CA ARG A 72 4.40 -20.37 -4.61
C ARG A 72 5.37 -20.03 -3.47
N ARG A 73 6.69 -20.11 -3.69
CA ARG A 73 7.71 -19.71 -2.71
C ARG A 73 7.60 -18.23 -2.36
N LEU A 74 7.44 -17.37 -3.38
CA LEU A 74 7.22 -15.93 -3.20
C LEU A 74 5.92 -15.63 -2.44
N GLN A 75 4.82 -16.31 -2.79
CA GLN A 75 3.53 -16.18 -2.10
C GLN A 75 3.59 -16.66 -0.65
N ARG A 76 4.25 -17.79 -0.37
CA ARG A 76 4.47 -18.26 1.02
C ARG A 76 5.29 -17.26 1.82
N ARG A 77 6.38 -16.74 1.24
CA ARG A 77 7.19 -15.68 1.87
C ARG A 77 6.33 -14.44 2.16
N LYS A 78 5.50 -13.99 1.22
CA LYS A 78 4.52 -12.91 1.44
C LYS A 78 3.59 -13.22 2.62
N VAL A 79 2.92 -14.38 2.63
CA VAL A 79 2.00 -14.77 3.71
C VAL A 79 2.69 -14.83 5.07
N MET A 80 3.93 -15.35 5.13
CA MET A 80 4.74 -15.36 6.34
C MET A 80 5.04 -13.94 6.86
N PHE A 81 5.40 -13.01 5.96
CA PHE A 81 5.60 -11.60 6.34
C PHE A 81 4.33 -10.93 6.86
N TRP A 82 3.18 -11.17 6.22
CA TRP A 82 1.88 -10.67 6.68
C TRP A 82 1.48 -11.24 8.05
N ALA A 83 1.68 -12.55 8.25
CA ALA A 83 1.38 -13.20 9.52
C ALA A 83 2.21 -12.62 10.69
N MET A 84 3.50 -12.37 10.48
CA MET A 84 4.37 -11.75 11.50
C MET A 84 3.97 -10.30 11.84
N GLY A 85 3.49 -9.51 10.88
CA GLY A 85 3.01 -8.15 11.13
C GLY A 85 1.73 -8.09 11.97
N VAL A 86 0.80 -9.04 11.76
CA VAL A 86 -0.47 -9.10 12.52
C VAL A 86 -0.23 -9.53 13.97
N THR A 87 0.66 -10.49 14.23
CA THR A 87 1.00 -10.87 15.62
C THR A 87 1.71 -9.76 16.37
N GLY A 88 2.64 -9.04 15.73
CA GLY A 88 3.36 -7.93 16.37
C GLY A 88 2.44 -6.79 16.83
N THR A 89 1.48 -6.38 15.99
CA THR A 89 0.52 -5.32 16.32
C THR A 89 -0.42 -5.72 17.45
N ALA A 90 -0.90 -6.97 17.48
CA ALA A 90 -1.74 -7.48 18.56
C ALA A 90 -1.02 -7.47 19.92
N VAL A 91 0.26 -7.82 19.97
CA VAL A 91 1.07 -7.81 21.20
C VAL A 91 1.25 -6.39 21.74
N VAL A 92 1.54 -5.41 20.87
CA VAL A 92 1.69 -4.00 21.27
C VAL A 92 0.36 -3.43 21.80
N ILE A 93 -0.76 -3.73 21.14
CA ILE A 93 -2.09 -3.31 21.60
C ILE A 93 -2.41 -3.95 22.96
N LEU A 94 -2.14 -5.24 23.14
CA LEU A 94 -2.37 -5.93 24.41
C LEU A 94 -1.52 -5.34 25.54
N ALA A 95 -0.23 -5.07 25.29
CA ALA A 95 0.67 -4.43 26.24
C ALA A 95 0.21 -3.01 26.61
N PHE A 96 -0.25 -2.23 25.63
CA PHE A 96 -0.78 -0.89 25.85
C PHE A 96 -2.06 -0.92 26.70
N LEU A 97 -2.98 -1.86 26.42
CA LEU A 97 -4.19 -2.06 27.22
C LEU A 97 -3.85 -2.45 28.66
N PHE A 98 -2.90 -3.37 28.87
CA PHE A 98 -2.43 -3.78 30.20
C PHE A 98 -1.81 -2.62 30.98
N ALA A 99 -0.97 -1.81 30.34
CA ALA A 99 -0.36 -0.64 30.96
C ALA A 99 -1.42 0.41 31.37
N ARG A 100 -2.44 0.62 30.53
CA ARG A 100 -3.56 1.53 30.82
C ARG A 100 -4.46 1.01 31.94
N SER A 101 -4.72 -0.31 32.00
CA SER A 101 -5.52 -0.91 33.08
C SER A 101 -4.77 -0.98 34.41
N GLY A 102 -3.45 -1.17 34.40
CA GLY A 102 -2.61 -1.15 35.60
C GLY A 102 -2.55 0.23 36.28
N PHE A 103 -2.76 1.31 35.52
CA PHE A 103 -2.72 2.69 36.02
C PHE A 103 -4.05 3.15 36.67
N GLN A 104 -5.17 2.47 36.42
CA GLN A 104 -6.49 2.85 36.96
C GLN A 104 -6.82 2.19 38.32
N GLY A 105 -5.99 1.27 38.81
CA GLY A 105 -6.28 0.46 40.00
C GLY A 105 -5.73 0.94 41.34
N ILE A 106 -4.90 2.00 41.39
CA ILE A 106 -4.11 2.33 42.60
C ILE A 106 -4.56 3.62 43.33
N THR A 107 -5.48 4.42 42.77
CA THR A 107 -5.94 5.66 43.43
C THR A 107 -7.46 5.77 43.51
N ARG A 108 -8.07 4.98 44.39
CA ARG A 108 -9.36 5.35 45.01
C ARG A 108 -9.18 5.46 46.51
N PRO A 109 -8.87 6.64 47.08
CA PRO A 109 -8.94 6.81 48.51
C PRO A 109 -10.40 6.70 48.95
N PHE A 110 -10.58 5.95 50.01
CA PHE A 110 -11.81 5.58 50.68
C PHE A 110 -12.54 6.84 51.19
N ARG A 111 -13.75 7.14 50.70
CA ARG A 111 -14.58 8.26 51.15
C ARG A 111 -15.45 7.81 52.33
N GLN A 112 -15.03 8.09 53.56
CA GLN A 112 -15.87 7.95 54.75
C GLN A 112 -16.83 9.15 54.85
N GLN A 113 -18.12 8.85 54.87
CA GLN A 113 -19.17 9.74 55.40
C GLN A 113 -19.17 9.64 56.92
N ALA A 114 -19.03 10.76 57.61
CA ALA A 114 -19.45 10.89 58.99
C ALA A 114 -19.81 12.35 59.30
N VAL A 115 -21.11 12.53 59.55
CA VAL A 115 -21.74 13.40 60.55
C VAL A 115 -21.80 14.91 60.28
N GLN A 116 -23.06 15.32 60.15
CA GLN A 116 -23.63 16.64 60.06
C GLN A 116 -24.07 17.08 61.47
N THR A 117 -23.66 18.27 61.91
CA THR A 117 -24.29 19.03 63.00
C THR A 117 -24.11 20.54 62.76
N ASP A 118 -25.19 21.13 62.25
CA ASP A 118 -25.88 22.38 62.57
C ASP A 118 -25.23 23.62 63.30
N GLN A 119 -25.74 24.80 62.87
CA GLN A 119 -25.89 26.14 63.53
C GLN A 119 -24.89 27.33 63.29
N THR A 120 -25.30 28.25 62.38
CA THR A 120 -25.60 29.73 62.44
C THR A 120 -25.03 30.63 63.57
N PRO A 121 -25.03 32.00 63.47
CA PRO A 121 -24.46 32.99 62.53
C PRO A 121 -23.51 34.02 63.22
N GLY A 122 -22.64 34.73 62.49
CA GLY A 122 -21.93 35.90 63.05
C GLY A 122 -20.86 36.51 62.13
N GLU A 123 -21.05 37.78 61.77
CA GLU A 123 -20.16 38.69 61.02
C GLU A 123 -19.58 39.74 62.02
N PRO A 124 -18.57 40.61 61.74
CA PRO A 124 -17.52 40.71 60.70
C PRO A 124 -16.08 40.81 61.29
N GLN A 125 -15.04 40.61 60.45
CA GLN A 125 -13.84 41.49 60.41
C GLN A 125 -12.84 41.10 59.30
N ALA A 126 -12.44 42.09 58.50
CA ALA A 126 -11.25 42.06 57.63
C ALA A 126 -10.00 42.49 58.46
N PRO A 127 -8.77 42.09 58.08
CA PRO A 127 -8.09 42.76 56.97
C PRO A 127 -7.26 41.84 56.05
N THR A 128 -7.15 42.24 54.79
CA THR A 128 -6.16 41.82 53.78
C THR A 128 -4.73 42.20 54.24
N PRO A 129 -3.63 41.56 53.77
CA PRO A 129 -3.26 41.64 52.35
C PRO A 129 -2.51 40.45 51.71
N ARG A 130 -2.64 40.41 50.38
CA ARG A 130 -1.59 40.12 49.38
C ARG A 130 -1.08 38.67 49.23
N GLY A 131 -1.63 38.01 48.20
CA GLY A 131 -0.94 36.98 47.42
C GLY A 131 -1.40 37.07 45.97
N GLU A 132 -0.51 37.51 45.10
CA GLU A 132 -0.67 37.53 43.65
C GLU A 132 -1.05 36.15 43.12
N ALA A 133 -2.13 36.08 42.33
CA ALA A 133 -2.36 34.96 41.41
C ALA A 133 -2.92 35.52 40.11
N VAL A 134 -2.08 35.38 39.09
CA VAL A 134 -2.29 35.73 37.69
C VAL A 134 -3.63 35.19 37.18
N GLN A 135 -4.45 36.07 36.60
CA GLN A 135 -5.62 35.71 35.82
C GLN A 135 -5.16 34.95 34.55
N GLN A 136 -5.30 33.62 34.55
CA GLN A 136 -5.39 32.87 33.30
C GLN A 136 -6.84 32.90 32.84
N GLY A 137 -7.06 33.55 31.68
CA GLY A 137 -8.35 33.66 31.02
C GLY A 137 -8.96 32.31 30.61
N PRO A 138 -10.22 32.32 30.18
CA PRO A 138 -10.99 31.12 29.86
C PRO A 138 -10.29 30.28 28.78
N SER A 139 -10.12 29.00 29.06
CA SER A 139 -9.54 28.01 28.16
C SER A 139 -10.32 27.99 26.84
N ALA A 140 -9.63 28.29 25.74
CA ALA A 140 -10.16 28.13 24.40
C ALA A 140 -10.55 26.65 24.17
N PRO A 141 -11.70 26.35 23.54
CA PRO A 141 -12.06 25.00 23.12
C PRO A 141 -11.00 24.46 22.17
N GLY A 142 -10.60 23.20 22.39
CA GLY A 142 -9.49 22.54 21.72
C GLY A 142 -9.45 22.77 20.21
N ALA A 143 -8.36 23.37 19.74
CA ALA A 143 -7.99 23.36 18.34
C ALA A 143 -7.79 21.90 17.92
N GLN A 144 -8.75 21.36 17.17
CA GLN A 144 -8.56 20.10 16.47
C GLN A 144 -7.38 20.28 15.51
N PRO A 145 -6.43 19.35 15.43
CA PRO A 145 -5.35 19.45 14.45
C PRO A 145 -5.97 19.49 13.04
N LEU A 146 -5.66 20.56 12.31
CA LEU A 146 -6.07 20.76 10.91
C LEU A 146 -5.55 19.57 10.09
N GLN A 147 -6.44 18.65 9.71
CA GLN A 147 -6.10 17.56 8.80
C GLN A 147 -5.83 18.15 7.41
N PRO A 148 -4.72 17.78 6.74
CA PRO A 148 -4.48 18.21 5.37
C PRO A 148 -5.62 17.72 4.46
N VAL A 149 -6.21 18.64 3.70
CA VAL A 149 -7.24 18.30 2.70
C VAL A 149 -6.52 17.73 1.46
N TYR A 150 -6.82 16.48 1.14
CA TYR A 150 -6.30 15.81 -0.05
C TYR A 150 -7.30 15.89 -1.20
N GLU A 151 -6.83 16.28 -2.38
CA GLU A 151 -7.57 16.23 -3.63
C GLU A 151 -7.50 14.81 -4.23
N THR A 152 -8.61 14.29 -4.72
CA THR A 152 -8.64 12.96 -5.35
C THR A 152 -8.10 13.01 -6.77
N ALA A 153 -7.09 12.18 -7.07
CA ALA A 153 -6.53 12.05 -8.42
C ALA A 153 -6.47 10.58 -8.85
N LEU A 154 -6.55 10.33 -10.16
CA LEU A 154 -6.47 9.00 -10.75
C LEU A 154 -5.26 8.88 -11.66
N LEU A 155 -4.42 7.88 -11.42
CA LEU A 155 -3.32 7.48 -12.30
C LEU A 155 -3.66 6.11 -12.90
N ASP A 156 -4.09 6.07 -14.17
CA ASP A 156 -4.46 4.83 -14.85
C ASP A 156 -3.28 4.20 -15.60
N LEU A 157 -2.65 3.20 -14.99
CA LEU A 157 -1.52 2.45 -15.54
C LEU A 157 -1.95 1.08 -16.10
N ARG A 158 -3.25 0.82 -16.30
CA ARG A 158 -3.71 -0.51 -16.74
C ARG A 158 -3.13 -0.96 -18.08
N HIS A 159 -2.88 0.02 -18.96
CA HIS A 159 -2.30 -0.17 -20.30
C HIS A 159 -0.87 0.36 -20.39
N ALA A 160 -0.26 0.70 -19.25
CA ALA A 160 1.15 1.06 -19.16
C ALA A 160 2.00 -0.20 -19.39
N SER A 161 2.09 -0.63 -20.64
CA SER A 161 3.05 -1.61 -21.12
C SER A 161 4.00 -0.91 -22.09
N VAL A 162 5.30 -0.92 -21.77
CA VAL A 162 6.34 -0.43 -22.66
C VAL A 162 6.50 -1.45 -23.78
N SER A 163 5.89 -1.20 -24.93
CA SER A 163 6.06 -2.08 -26.09
C SER A 163 7.35 -1.76 -26.84
N ARG A 164 8.16 -2.81 -27.03
CA ARG A 164 8.86 -3.17 -28.27
C ARG A 164 10.14 -2.42 -28.63
N SER A 165 11.29 -3.06 -28.39
CA SER A 165 12.50 -2.85 -29.19
C SER A 165 12.31 -3.49 -30.57
N VAL A 166 12.18 -2.66 -31.61
CA VAL A 166 12.91 -2.64 -32.89
C VAL A 166 12.42 -1.36 -33.58
N GLU A 167 13.36 -0.53 -34.03
CA GLU A 167 13.18 0.77 -34.68
C GLU A 167 11.86 0.95 -35.44
N ALA A 168 10.96 1.79 -34.91
CA ALA A 168 10.04 2.62 -35.68
C ALA A 168 9.45 3.69 -34.74
N ALA A 169 9.64 4.96 -35.11
CA ALA A 169 9.05 6.12 -34.47
C ALA A 169 7.51 6.00 -34.44
N GLY A 170 6.89 6.40 -33.32
CA GLY A 170 5.46 6.71 -33.25
C GLY A 170 4.59 5.80 -32.38
N SER A 171 4.76 5.88 -31.06
CA SER A 171 3.65 5.76 -30.09
C SER A 171 4.15 6.32 -28.75
N ALA A 172 4.21 7.65 -28.66
CA ALA A 172 4.39 8.32 -27.38
C ALA A 172 3.14 8.00 -26.54
N THR A 173 3.27 7.16 -25.51
CA THR A 173 2.24 7.05 -24.48
C THR A 173 2.02 8.45 -23.92
N GLU A 174 0.83 9.02 -24.11
CA GLU A 174 0.52 10.35 -23.58
C GLU A 174 0.84 10.36 -22.08
N PRO A 175 1.72 11.27 -21.61
CA PRO A 175 2.04 11.36 -20.20
C PRO A 175 0.76 11.60 -19.39
N ILE A 176 0.50 10.75 -18.41
CA ILE A 176 -0.68 10.92 -17.55
C ILE A 176 -0.45 12.15 -16.68
N GLU A 177 -1.40 13.07 -16.71
CA GLU A 177 -1.30 14.33 -16.00
C GLU A 177 -1.70 14.19 -14.53
N LEU A 178 -0.88 14.75 -13.65
CA LEU A 178 -1.15 14.85 -12.23
C LEU A 178 -1.10 16.32 -11.79
N PRO A 179 -2.12 16.81 -11.07
CA PRO A 179 -2.11 18.17 -10.56
C PRO A 179 -1.10 18.35 -9.43
N ARG A 180 -0.56 19.56 -9.30
CA ARG A 180 0.22 19.96 -8.12
C ARG A 180 -0.69 20.19 -6.92
N GLY A 181 -0.46 19.43 -5.85
CA GLY A 181 -1.30 19.49 -4.66
C GLY A 181 -0.97 18.41 -3.64
N LEU A 182 -1.83 18.32 -2.62
CA LEU A 182 -1.88 17.17 -1.72
C LEU A 182 -2.87 16.18 -2.32
N LEU A 183 -2.39 15.07 -2.87
CA LEU A 183 -3.21 14.13 -3.61
C LEU A 183 -3.51 12.86 -2.81
N ALA A 184 -4.79 12.48 -2.76
CA ALA A 184 -5.24 11.13 -2.49
C ALA A 184 -5.28 10.38 -3.84
N LEU A 185 -4.13 9.85 -4.23
CA LEU A 185 -3.92 9.26 -5.54
C LEU A 185 -4.38 7.80 -5.56
N THR A 186 -5.31 7.49 -6.46
CA THR A 186 -5.67 6.12 -6.82
C THR A 186 -4.88 5.72 -8.05
N VAL A 187 -4.00 4.73 -7.92
CA VAL A 187 -3.23 4.18 -9.03
C VAL A 187 -3.87 2.87 -9.47
N GLN A 188 -4.39 2.80 -10.70
CA GLN A 188 -4.86 1.55 -11.29
C GLN A 188 -3.66 0.85 -11.95
N LEU A 189 -3.14 -0.19 -11.32
CA LEU A 189 -1.93 -0.87 -11.74
C LEU A 189 -2.15 -1.72 -13.00
N PRO A 190 -1.08 -2.04 -13.76
CA PRO A 190 -1.17 -2.90 -14.94
C PRO A 190 -1.85 -4.23 -14.64
N VAL A 191 -2.52 -4.77 -15.67
CA VAL A 191 -3.14 -6.10 -15.62
C VAL A 191 -2.13 -7.14 -15.13
N GLY A 192 -2.55 -8.00 -14.21
CA GLY A 192 -1.70 -9.02 -13.59
C GLY A 192 -0.86 -8.54 -12.40
N SER A 193 -0.99 -7.28 -11.97
CA SER A 193 -0.42 -6.81 -10.69
C SER A 193 -1.11 -7.49 -9.50
N ASP A 194 -0.36 -7.91 -8.47
CA ASP A 194 -0.94 -8.58 -7.29
C ASP A 194 -1.49 -7.56 -6.28
N ALA A 195 -2.41 -7.98 -5.41
CA ALA A 195 -2.66 -7.26 -4.17
C ALA A 195 -1.42 -7.33 -3.24
N GLY A 196 -1.20 -6.29 -2.43
CA GLY A 196 -0.08 -6.29 -1.49
C GLY A 196 0.42 -4.88 -1.14
N SER A 197 1.50 -4.83 -0.36
CA SER A 197 2.16 -3.58 -0.01
C SER A 197 3.12 -3.17 -1.14
N TYR A 198 2.87 -1.99 -1.69
CA TYR A 198 3.67 -1.39 -2.74
C TYR A 198 4.47 -0.22 -2.20
N GLU A 199 5.66 -0.04 -2.77
CA GLU A 199 6.41 1.20 -2.70
C GLU A 199 6.23 1.94 -4.01
N ALA A 200 6.04 3.25 -3.92
CA ALA A 200 5.87 4.13 -5.06
C ALA A 200 6.80 5.34 -4.90
N GLU A 201 7.39 5.75 -6.01
CA GLU A 201 8.26 6.91 -6.09
C GLU A 201 7.84 7.81 -7.24
N ILE A 202 8.02 9.12 -7.05
CA ILE A 202 8.07 10.06 -8.16
C ILE A 202 9.54 10.47 -8.30
N ARG A 203 10.06 10.39 -9.52
CA ARG A 203 11.45 10.69 -9.85
C ARG A 203 11.53 11.88 -10.79
N ASP A 204 12.57 12.68 -10.62
CA ASP A 204 12.91 13.78 -11.51
C ASP A 204 13.59 13.28 -12.81
N SER A 205 14.00 14.23 -13.67
CA SER A 205 14.73 13.93 -14.90
C SER A 205 16.09 13.26 -14.68
N ASN A 206 16.67 13.37 -13.48
CA ASN A 206 17.95 12.76 -13.11
C ASN A 206 17.77 11.36 -12.49
N GLN A 207 16.55 10.81 -12.51
CA GLN A 207 16.16 9.56 -11.86
C GLN A 207 16.28 9.58 -10.33
N GLN A 208 16.39 10.77 -9.73
CA GLN A 208 16.40 10.92 -8.28
C GLN A 208 14.96 10.86 -7.74
N ALA A 209 14.72 10.02 -6.73
CA ALA A 209 13.43 9.97 -6.06
C ALA A 209 13.20 11.27 -5.27
N ILE A 210 12.25 12.07 -5.74
CA ILE A 210 11.81 13.32 -5.10
C ILE A 210 10.62 13.11 -4.17
N LEU A 211 9.92 11.98 -4.33
CA LEU A 211 8.91 11.50 -3.39
C LEU A 211 9.01 9.98 -3.29
N ASN A 212 8.88 9.47 -2.06
CA ASN A 212 8.75 8.05 -1.77
C ASN A 212 7.56 7.85 -0.83
N THR A 213 6.69 6.91 -1.18
CA THR A 213 5.51 6.57 -0.40
C THR A 213 5.24 5.07 -0.45
N LYS A 214 4.48 4.58 0.51
CA LYS A 214 4.02 3.19 0.56
C LYS A 214 2.50 3.16 0.58
N GLY A 215 1.93 2.17 -0.10
CA GLY A 215 0.49 2.00 -0.13
C GLY A 215 0.10 0.53 -0.22
N GLN A 216 -1.14 0.26 0.17
CA GLN A 216 -1.72 -1.06 0.02
C GLN A 216 -2.50 -1.12 -1.29
N ALA A 217 -2.22 -2.13 -2.10
CA ALA A 217 -2.98 -2.45 -3.28
C ALA A 217 -4.02 -3.54 -2.98
N VAL A 218 -5.24 -3.32 -3.46
CA VAL A 218 -6.37 -4.26 -3.35
C VAL A 218 -6.89 -4.56 -4.76
N ILE A 219 -7.26 -5.82 -5.00
CA ILE A 219 -7.89 -6.22 -6.26
C ILE A 219 -9.40 -6.06 -6.13
N GLU A 220 -9.98 -5.17 -6.92
CA GLU A 220 -11.41 -4.93 -7.01
C GLU A 220 -11.85 -5.08 -8.46
N ASN A 221 -12.82 -5.97 -8.71
CA ASN A 221 -13.35 -6.21 -10.06
C ASN A 221 -12.27 -6.54 -11.11
N GLY A 222 -11.19 -7.23 -10.71
CA GLY A 222 -10.08 -7.58 -11.60
C GLY A 222 -9.08 -6.44 -11.84
N ILE A 223 -9.27 -5.27 -11.23
CA ILE A 223 -8.35 -4.14 -11.30
C ILE A 223 -7.63 -4.02 -9.96
N THR A 224 -6.30 -3.97 -10.01
CA THR A 224 -5.48 -3.77 -8.82
C THR A 224 -5.36 -2.27 -8.57
N LYS A 225 -5.97 -1.77 -7.50
CA LYS A 225 -5.95 -0.35 -7.11
C LYS A 225 -5.00 -0.15 -5.95
N LEU A 226 -4.02 0.72 -6.13
CA LEU A 226 -3.10 1.17 -5.09
C LEU A 226 -3.51 2.57 -4.64
N LEU A 227 -3.79 2.74 -3.35
CA LEU A 227 -4.10 4.03 -2.76
C LEU A 227 -2.85 4.57 -2.07
N ILE A 228 -2.42 5.78 -2.46
CA ILE A 228 -1.28 6.47 -1.88
C ILE A 228 -1.58 7.95 -1.69
N HIS A 229 -0.95 8.56 -0.70
CA HIS A 229 -0.92 10.01 -0.56
C HIS A 229 0.37 10.54 -1.18
N ALA A 230 0.26 11.60 -1.99
CA ALA A 230 1.39 12.24 -2.65
C ALA A 230 1.32 13.76 -2.44
N ASP A 231 2.41 14.36 -1.96
CA ASP A 231 2.56 15.81 -1.90
C ASP A 231 3.38 16.28 -3.10
N THR A 232 2.70 16.79 -4.13
CA THR A 232 3.31 17.26 -5.38
C THR A 232 3.50 18.78 -5.40
N ARG A 233 3.23 19.50 -4.29
CA ARG A 233 3.25 20.97 -4.26
C ARG A 233 4.62 21.57 -4.53
N SER A 234 5.68 20.95 -4.02
CA SER A 234 7.07 21.43 -4.20
C SER A 234 7.73 20.92 -5.48
N MET A 235 7.05 20.08 -6.26
CA MET A 235 7.60 19.49 -7.47
C MET A 235 7.60 20.49 -8.62
N GLN A 236 8.62 20.41 -9.48
CA GLN A 236 8.68 21.22 -10.69
C GLN A 236 7.57 20.77 -11.65
N THR A 237 7.01 21.71 -12.40
CA THR A 237 6.09 21.37 -13.49
C THR A 237 6.86 20.74 -14.64
N GLY A 238 6.30 19.71 -15.26
CA GLY A 238 6.92 19.04 -16.40
C GLY A 238 7.03 17.54 -16.22
N GLN A 239 7.89 16.93 -17.04
CA GLN A 239 7.98 15.48 -17.16
C GLN A 239 8.68 14.87 -15.95
N HIS A 240 8.02 13.88 -15.35
CA HIS A 240 8.52 13.09 -14.23
C HIS A 240 8.30 11.61 -14.54
N GLU A 241 8.82 10.75 -13.68
CA GLU A 241 8.61 9.32 -13.77
C GLU A 241 7.94 8.79 -12.51
N PHE A 242 6.83 8.09 -12.66
CA PHE A 242 6.20 7.34 -11.58
C PHE A 242 6.78 5.93 -11.57
N ALA A 243 7.46 5.58 -10.49
CA ALA A 243 8.02 4.25 -10.28
C ALA A 243 7.23 3.52 -9.19
N TRP A 244 6.99 2.22 -9.38
CA TRP A 244 6.35 1.39 -8.35
C TRP A 244 6.96 0.00 -8.30
N ARG A 245 6.95 -0.59 -7.11
CA ARG A 245 7.32 -1.99 -6.90
C ARG A 245 6.44 -2.62 -5.84
N LEU A 246 6.15 -3.90 -6.02
CA LEU A 246 5.57 -4.71 -4.96
C LEU A 246 6.73 -5.18 -4.06
N ALA A 247 6.71 -4.93 -2.75
CA ALA A 247 7.75 -5.41 -1.82
C ALA A 247 9.20 -5.34 -2.41
N ASP A 248 9.93 -6.47 -2.39
CA ASP A 248 11.31 -6.58 -2.89
C ASP A 248 11.41 -6.86 -4.42
N PHE A 249 10.31 -6.75 -5.16
CA PHE A 249 10.33 -6.93 -6.62
C PHE A 249 10.99 -5.74 -7.32
N GLY A 250 11.38 -5.92 -8.58
CA GLY A 250 12.01 -4.87 -9.37
C GLY A 250 11.08 -3.68 -9.62
N TRP A 251 11.70 -2.49 -9.71
CA TRP A 251 10.99 -1.25 -10.03
C TRP A 251 10.43 -1.27 -11.44
N ARG A 252 9.14 -0.95 -11.56
CA ARG A 252 8.47 -0.60 -12.81
C ARG A 252 8.31 0.91 -12.87
N ARG A 253 8.23 1.45 -14.08
CA ARG A 253 8.32 2.89 -14.33
C ARG A 253 7.36 3.30 -15.45
N HIS A 254 6.80 4.50 -15.34
CA HIS A 254 5.96 5.10 -16.37
C HIS A 254 6.12 6.63 -16.36
N PRO A 255 6.24 7.28 -17.53
CA PRO A 255 6.29 8.73 -17.60
C PRO A 255 4.96 9.36 -17.14
N ILE A 256 5.05 10.46 -16.40
CA ILE A 256 3.92 11.27 -15.94
C ILE A 256 4.23 12.75 -16.16
N LEU A 257 3.18 13.58 -16.22
CA LEU A 257 3.32 15.03 -16.33
C LEU A 257 2.76 15.68 -15.07
N ILE A 258 3.58 16.48 -14.38
CA ILE A 258 3.12 17.30 -13.25
C ILE A 258 2.72 18.68 -13.78
N ARG A 259 1.48 19.10 -13.51
CA ARG A 259 0.94 20.43 -13.87
C ARG A 259 0.69 21.30 -12.65
#